data_AF-A0A415BNH8-F1
#
_entry.id   AF-A0A415BNH8-F1
#
_cell.length_a   1.000
_cell.length_b   1.000
_cell.length_c   1.000
_cell.angle_alpha   90.00
_cell.angle_beta   90.00
_cell.angle_gamma   90.00
#
_symmetry.space_group_name_H-M   'P 1'
#
loop_
_entity.id
_entity.type
_entity.pdbx_description
1 polymer ?
#
loop_
_entity_poly.entity_id
_entity_poly.type
_entity_poly.pdbx_seq_one_letter_code
_entity_poly.pdbx_strand_id
1 'polypeptide(L)'
;MMKLSRESKVRLGVGIGAFVLIIGLVLGISRLFAHSDMVRTTGILSGNLSDFDDMFDDDDLLDSGNYSARPQQLSSETFDADAFTSLDLDVTSGTVEVKRVSDGPVRVIESGHVAKGASASDAATQNLAKIEGSTLKISQFDCDDERAHDRKVTIELPRELADNMTGITANVGLGDLTVADIACHDFDLTLDSGDVAFTGAVTDTLNAEVGLGDATFELYQAPREVDGRERGLGRCGDDGSEFYGL
;
A
#
# COMPACT_ATOMS: atom_id res chain seq x y z
N MET A 1 11.81 -0.87 55.46
CA MET A 1 12.76 -1.98 55.18
C MET A 1 11.95 -3.15 54.63
N MET A 2 11.94 -3.35 53.31
CA MET A 2 11.28 -4.49 52.66
C MET A 2 12.28 -5.21 51.76
N LYS A 3 12.37 -6.53 51.94
CA LYS A 3 13.31 -7.46 51.29
C LYS A 3 12.86 -7.76 49.86
N LEU A 4 13.75 -7.55 48.89
CA LEU A 4 13.56 -8.01 47.51
C LEU A 4 13.89 -9.50 47.42
N SER A 5 12.89 -10.32 47.03
CA SER A 5 13.05 -11.76 46.81
C SER A 5 13.64 -12.04 45.42
N ARG A 6 14.63 -12.91 45.40
CA ARG A 6 15.57 -13.19 44.31
C ARG A 6 15.06 -14.35 43.43
N GLU A 7 13.91 -14.19 42.78
CA GLU A 7 13.29 -15.31 42.04
C GLU A 7 12.66 -14.98 40.68
N SER A 8 12.78 -13.76 40.16
CA SER A 8 12.16 -13.41 38.85
C SER A 8 13.11 -13.43 37.64
N LYS A 9 14.40 -13.74 37.82
CA LYS A 9 15.40 -13.55 36.76
C LYS A 9 15.68 -14.77 35.86
N VAL A 10 14.97 -15.89 36.06
CA VAL A 10 15.24 -17.14 35.31
C VAL A 10 14.17 -17.43 34.24
N ARG A 11 12.99 -16.81 34.29
CA ARG A 11 11.91 -17.08 33.31
C ARG A 11 11.86 -16.16 32.10
N LEU A 12 12.64 -15.08 32.07
CA LEU A 12 12.73 -14.20 30.89
C LEU A 12 13.71 -14.72 29.82
N GLY A 13 14.68 -15.57 30.21
CA GLY A 13 15.71 -16.08 29.29
C GLY A 13 15.31 -17.31 28.46
N VAL A 14 14.25 -18.03 28.86
CA VAL A 14 13.82 -19.26 28.16
C VAL A 14 12.98 -18.94 26.92
N GLY A 15 12.21 -17.85 26.92
CA GLY A 15 11.38 -17.47 25.77
C GLY A 15 12.19 -17.02 24.55
N ILE A 16 13.25 -16.24 24.78
CA ILE A 16 14.10 -15.71 23.70
C ILE A 16 14.94 -16.83 23.06
N GLY A 17 15.45 -17.77 23.86
CA GLY A 17 16.22 -18.91 23.35
C GLY A 17 15.40 -19.85 22.45
N ALA A 18 14.12 -20.06 22.78
CA ALA A 18 13.24 -20.90 21.97
C ALA A 18 12.91 -20.27 20.61
N PHE A 19 12.68 -18.94 20.58
CA PHE A 19 12.34 -18.23 19.34
C PHE A 19 13.50 -18.22 18.34
N VAL A 20 14.74 -18.00 18.82
CA VAL A 20 15.95 -18.06 17.98
C VAL A 20 16.21 -19.48 17.45
N LEU A 21 15.91 -20.51 18.25
CA LEU A 21 16.11 -21.91 17.84
C LEU A 21 15.10 -22.33 16.76
N ILE A 22 13.86 -21.84 16.84
CA ILE A 22 12.83 -22.06 15.80
C ILE A 22 13.23 -21.37 14.49
N ILE A 23 13.63 -20.08 14.53
CA ILE A 23 14.07 -19.35 13.33
C ILE A 23 15.31 -20.02 12.71
N GLY A 24 16.28 -20.44 13.52
CA GLY A 24 17.47 -21.16 13.06
C GLY A 24 17.15 -22.54 12.45
N LEU A 25 16.14 -23.24 12.98
CA LEU A 25 15.70 -24.53 12.43
C LEU A 25 15.01 -24.35 11.07
N VAL A 26 14.11 -23.37 10.94
CA VAL A 26 13.43 -23.06 9.66
C VAL A 26 14.45 -22.66 8.59
N LEU A 27 15.38 -21.75 8.91
CA LEU A 27 16.45 -21.35 7.98
C LEU A 27 17.40 -22.51 7.62
N GLY A 28 17.64 -23.44 8.55
CA GLY A 28 18.49 -24.62 8.32
C GLY A 28 17.89 -25.63 7.36
N ILE A 29 16.57 -25.85 7.42
CA ILE A 29 15.86 -26.75 6.49
C ILE A 29 15.74 -26.10 5.10
N SER A 30 15.54 -24.78 5.02
CA SER A 30 15.49 -24.05 3.74
C SER A 30 16.81 -24.06 2.96
N ARG A 31 17.97 -24.08 3.64
CA ARG A 31 19.28 -24.21 2.95
C ARG A 31 19.56 -25.61 2.40
N LEU A 32 18.87 -26.64 2.86
CA LEU A 32 19.02 -27.99 2.30
C LEU A 32 18.22 -28.17 1.00
N PHE A 33 17.16 -27.39 0.79
CA PHE A 33 16.37 -27.38 -0.45
C PHE A 33 16.95 -26.46 -1.55
N ALA A 34 17.82 -25.50 -1.20
CA ALA A 34 18.41 -24.56 -2.16
C ALA A 34 19.66 -25.09 -2.89
N HIS A 35 20.01 -26.37 -2.76
CA HIS A 35 21.16 -26.98 -3.47
C HIS A 35 20.76 -27.92 -4.61
N SER A 36 19.48 -27.94 -5.00
CA SER A 36 18.99 -28.78 -6.10
C SER A 36 18.27 -27.99 -7.19
N ASP A 37 18.86 -26.88 -7.65
CA ASP A 37 18.67 -26.45 -9.04
C ASP A 37 19.70 -25.37 -9.43
N MET A 38 20.91 -25.82 -9.76
CA MET A 38 21.84 -25.00 -10.52
C MET A 38 22.43 -25.85 -11.64
N VAL A 39 21.62 -26.11 -12.66
CA VAL A 39 22.07 -26.58 -13.98
C VAL A 39 21.36 -25.75 -15.04
N ARG A 40 22.02 -24.68 -15.48
CA ARG A 40 22.14 -24.22 -16.87
C ARG A 40 22.55 -22.75 -16.90
N THR A 41 23.84 -22.52 -16.73
CA THR A 41 24.49 -21.35 -17.31
C THR A 41 25.64 -21.85 -18.17
N THR A 42 25.52 -21.64 -19.47
CA THR A 42 26.61 -21.48 -20.46
C THR A 42 25.97 -21.41 -21.84
N GLY A 43 26.02 -20.24 -22.49
CA GLY A 43 25.43 -20.10 -23.83
C GLY A 43 25.56 -18.74 -24.55
N ILE A 44 26.61 -17.96 -24.28
CA ILE A 44 27.33 -17.05 -25.21
C ILE A 44 26.52 -16.03 -26.07
N LEU A 45 26.76 -14.75 -25.75
CA LEU A 45 27.01 -13.57 -26.62
C LEU A 45 26.88 -13.71 -28.15
N SER A 46 26.16 -12.76 -28.76
CA SER A 46 26.61 -11.89 -29.88
C SER A 46 25.51 -11.64 -30.92
N GLY A 47 25.18 -10.37 -31.18
CA GLY A 47 24.60 -9.96 -32.48
C GLY A 47 23.53 -8.88 -32.44
N ASN A 48 23.96 -7.64 -32.67
CA ASN A 48 23.28 -6.52 -33.34
C ASN A 48 21.81 -6.66 -33.82
N LEU A 49 21.00 -5.68 -33.39
CA LEU A 49 20.12 -4.77 -34.15
C LEU A 49 19.24 -5.32 -35.30
N SER A 50 17.99 -4.83 -35.27
CA SER A 50 16.95 -4.74 -36.32
C SER A 50 16.11 -5.98 -36.61
N ASP A 51 15.07 -6.19 -35.80
CA ASP A 51 13.67 -6.30 -36.23
C ASP A 51 12.82 -6.49 -34.96
N PHE A 52 12.11 -5.45 -34.57
CA PHE A 52 11.25 -5.43 -33.38
C PHE A 52 9.81 -5.36 -33.86
N ASP A 53 9.40 -6.41 -34.57
CA ASP A 53 8.01 -6.68 -34.92
C ASP A 53 7.88 -8.21 -34.87
N ASP A 54 6.93 -8.68 -34.06
CA ASP A 54 6.22 -9.96 -34.22
C ASP A 54 6.75 -11.24 -33.55
N MET A 55 7.42 -11.19 -32.38
CA MET A 55 7.80 -12.45 -31.73
C MET A 55 7.95 -12.42 -30.19
N PHE A 56 6.90 -12.00 -29.47
CA PHE A 56 6.70 -12.37 -28.06
C PHE A 56 5.21 -12.44 -27.74
N ASP A 57 4.54 -13.42 -28.34
CA ASP A 57 3.36 -14.03 -27.73
C ASP A 57 3.69 -15.52 -27.57
N ASP A 58 3.31 -16.10 -26.44
CA ASP A 58 3.25 -17.53 -26.15
C ASP A 58 4.40 -18.23 -25.38
N ASP A 59 5.14 -17.58 -24.47
CA ASP A 59 5.99 -18.36 -23.54
C ASP A 59 6.15 -17.72 -22.13
N ASP A 60 5.04 -17.67 -21.38
CA ASP A 60 5.02 -17.84 -19.90
C ASP A 60 3.95 -18.90 -19.52
N LEU A 61 4.05 -20.05 -20.20
CA LEU A 61 3.19 -21.22 -20.13
C LEU A 61 3.38 -22.06 -18.85
N LEU A 62 3.19 -21.45 -17.67
CA LEU A 62 3.12 -22.22 -16.41
C LEU A 62 1.78 -22.12 -15.66
N ASP A 63 0.79 -21.36 -16.15
CA ASP A 63 -0.60 -21.41 -15.60
C ASP A 63 -1.76 -21.05 -16.58
N SER A 64 -1.51 -20.97 -17.90
CA SER A 64 -2.56 -20.51 -18.86
C SER A 64 -3.76 -21.46 -19.04
N GLY A 65 -3.71 -22.62 -18.37
CA GLY A 65 -4.75 -23.63 -18.38
C GLY A 65 -5.93 -23.33 -17.46
N ASN A 66 -5.70 -22.67 -16.33
CA ASN A 66 -6.68 -22.66 -15.24
C ASN A 66 -7.29 -21.31 -14.93
N TYR A 67 -6.64 -20.19 -15.29
CA TYR A 67 -7.15 -18.84 -15.02
C TYR A 67 -7.37 -18.03 -16.31
N SER A 68 -7.99 -16.86 -16.18
CA SER A 68 -8.20 -15.93 -17.30
C SER A 68 -6.88 -15.35 -17.81
N ALA A 69 -6.77 -15.12 -19.12
CA ALA A 69 -5.55 -14.58 -19.73
C ALA A 69 -5.24 -13.12 -19.33
N ARG A 70 -6.27 -12.38 -18.89
CA ARG A 70 -6.14 -11.02 -18.37
C ARG A 70 -6.77 -10.91 -16.99
N PRO A 71 -6.28 -10.02 -16.12
CA PRO A 71 -6.98 -9.68 -14.89
C PRO A 71 -8.39 -9.18 -15.18
N GLN A 72 -9.34 -9.54 -14.31
CA GLN A 72 -10.71 -9.07 -14.34
C GLN A 72 -11.01 -8.33 -13.04
N GLN A 73 -11.93 -7.37 -13.10
CA GLN A 73 -12.44 -6.72 -11.90
C GLN A 73 -13.36 -7.69 -11.15
N LEU A 74 -12.96 -8.07 -9.93
CA LEU A 74 -13.69 -8.99 -9.07
C LEU A 74 -14.81 -8.24 -8.33
N SER A 75 -14.45 -7.10 -7.75
CA SER A 75 -15.37 -6.21 -7.04
C SER A 75 -15.03 -4.74 -7.29
N SER A 76 -16.03 -3.88 -7.12
CA SER A 76 -15.84 -2.43 -7.09
C SER A 76 -16.85 -1.83 -6.13
N GLU A 77 -16.35 -1.13 -5.13
CA GLU A 77 -17.13 -0.41 -4.14
C GLU A 77 -16.85 1.09 -4.24
N THR A 78 -17.84 1.90 -3.90
CA THR A 78 -17.74 3.36 -3.94
C THR A 78 -18.16 3.95 -2.60
N PHE A 79 -17.39 4.91 -2.12
CA PHE A 79 -17.64 5.59 -0.85
C PHE A 79 -17.66 7.11 -1.05
N ASP A 80 -18.39 7.80 -0.17
CA ASP A 80 -18.28 9.24 -0.08
C ASP A 80 -16.91 9.62 0.47
N ALA A 81 -16.33 10.68 -0.07
CA ALA A 81 -15.02 11.19 0.33
C ALA A 81 -15.06 11.83 1.73
N ASP A 82 -16.24 12.27 2.19
CA ASP A 82 -16.43 12.87 3.52
C ASP A 82 -16.71 11.83 4.63
N ALA A 83 -16.90 10.56 4.26
CA ALA A 83 -17.31 9.51 5.20
C ALA A 83 -16.17 8.98 6.09
N PHE A 84 -14.91 9.24 5.71
CA PHE A 84 -13.74 8.78 6.45
C PHE A 84 -12.55 9.71 6.23
N THR A 85 -11.55 9.61 7.10
CA THR A 85 -10.32 10.41 7.07
C THR A 85 -9.06 9.56 7.21
N SER A 86 -9.20 8.28 7.52
CA SER A 86 -8.09 7.33 7.67
C SER A 86 -8.30 6.07 6.83
N LEU A 87 -7.20 5.46 6.40
CA LEU A 87 -7.17 4.14 5.77
C LEU A 87 -6.53 3.12 6.71
N ASP A 88 -7.13 1.95 6.78
CA ASP A 88 -6.59 0.77 7.46
C ASP A 88 -6.58 -0.39 6.46
N LEU A 89 -5.39 -0.77 6.00
CA LEU A 89 -5.17 -1.78 4.98
C LEU A 89 -4.67 -3.05 5.64
N ASP A 90 -5.49 -4.09 5.66
CA ASP A 90 -5.13 -5.40 6.23
C ASP A 90 -5.20 -6.45 5.12
N VAL A 91 -4.05 -6.70 4.51
CA VAL A 91 -3.91 -7.53 3.30
C VAL A 91 -2.97 -8.68 3.58
N THR A 92 -3.50 -9.90 3.53
CA THR A 92 -2.70 -11.11 3.72
C THR A 92 -1.77 -11.36 2.53
N SER A 93 -2.28 -11.19 1.31
CA SER A 93 -1.51 -11.39 0.08
C SER A 93 -2.03 -10.53 -1.08
N GLY A 94 -1.15 -10.22 -2.02
CA GLY A 94 -1.46 -9.47 -3.24
C GLY A 94 -0.95 -8.02 -3.22
N THR A 95 -1.17 -7.34 -4.34
CA THR A 95 -0.68 -5.98 -4.56
C THR A 95 -1.70 -4.94 -4.11
N VAL A 96 -1.26 -3.91 -3.41
CA VAL A 96 -2.10 -2.80 -2.96
C VAL A 96 -1.61 -1.52 -3.62
N GLU A 97 -2.50 -0.80 -4.27
CA GLU A 97 -2.23 0.50 -4.87
C GLU A 97 -3.19 1.55 -4.30
N VAL A 98 -2.66 2.56 -3.63
CA VAL A 98 -3.40 3.75 -3.21
C VAL A 98 -2.94 4.91 -4.06
N LYS A 99 -3.86 5.56 -4.77
CA LYS A 99 -3.53 6.66 -5.67
C LYS A 99 -4.55 7.78 -5.61
N ARG A 100 -4.07 9.00 -5.81
CA ARG A 100 -4.93 10.16 -5.98
C ARG A 100 -5.55 10.20 -7.39
N VAL A 101 -6.84 10.51 -7.46
CA VAL A 101 -7.57 10.86 -8.69
C VAL A 101 -8.06 12.31 -8.65
N SER A 102 -8.34 12.88 -9.81
CA SER A 102 -8.70 14.30 -9.93
C SER A 102 -10.01 14.65 -9.24
N ASP A 103 -11.04 13.83 -9.43
CA ASP A 103 -12.38 14.00 -8.89
C ASP A 103 -13.11 12.64 -8.81
N GLY A 104 -14.34 12.67 -8.30
CA GLY A 104 -15.20 11.49 -8.17
C GLY A 104 -15.28 10.93 -6.76
N PRO A 105 -16.10 9.88 -6.55
CA PRO A 105 -16.17 9.20 -5.27
C PRO A 105 -14.87 8.44 -5.01
N VAL A 106 -14.65 8.06 -3.75
CA VAL A 106 -13.64 7.07 -3.43
C VAL A 106 -14.03 5.75 -4.09
N ARG A 107 -13.07 5.07 -4.74
CA ARG A 107 -13.31 3.75 -5.33
C ARG A 107 -12.34 2.74 -4.75
N VAL A 108 -12.87 1.61 -4.32
CA VAL A 108 -12.07 0.42 -3.97
C VAL A 108 -12.36 -0.63 -5.02
N ILE A 109 -11.33 -1.08 -5.71
CA ILE A 109 -11.44 -2.00 -6.84
C ILE A 109 -10.56 -3.20 -6.56
N GLU A 110 -11.15 -4.38 -6.56
CA GLU A 110 -10.42 -5.63 -6.53
C GLU A 110 -10.32 -6.17 -7.95
N SER A 111 -9.13 -6.61 -8.34
CA SER A 111 -8.90 -7.27 -9.62
C SER A 111 -8.01 -8.50 -9.44
N GLY A 112 -8.14 -9.47 -10.32
CA GLY A 112 -7.24 -10.61 -10.39
C GLY A 112 -7.55 -11.54 -11.56
N HIS A 113 -6.74 -12.56 -11.75
CA HIS A 113 -6.97 -13.60 -12.73
C HIS A 113 -8.00 -14.60 -12.20
N VAL A 114 -9.11 -14.81 -12.91
CA VAL A 114 -10.23 -15.63 -12.43
C VAL A 114 -10.10 -17.06 -12.94
N ALA A 115 -10.31 -18.04 -12.06
CA ALA A 115 -10.29 -19.45 -12.42
C ALA A 115 -11.36 -19.79 -13.48
N LYS A 116 -11.04 -20.67 -14.43
CA LYS A 116 -11.98 -21.12 -15.46
C LYS A 116 -13.17 -21.82 -14.81
N GLY A 117 -14.38 -21.37 -15.17
CA GLY A 117 -15.62 -21.89 -14.59
C GLY A 117 -16.09 -21.15 -13.34
N ALA A 118 -15.28 -20.23 -12.78
CA ALA A 118 -15.70 -19.27 -11.78
C ALA A 118 -16.13 -17.95 -12.43
N SER A 119 -17.01 -17.20 -11.78
CA SER A 119 -17.29 -15.80 -12.14
C SER A 119 -16.42 -14.86 -11.31
N ALA A 120 -16.19 -13.64 -11.81
CA ALA A 120 -15.41 -12.63 -11.10
C ALA A 120 -16.04 -12.28 -9.72
N SER A 121 -17.38 -12.24 -9.64
CA SER A 121 -18.10 -12.03 -8.39
C SER A 121 -17.97 -13.19 -7.41
N ASP A 122 -17.88 -14.43 -7.90
CA ASP A 122 -17.67 -15.61 -7.04
C ASP A 122 -16.24 -15.70 -6.51
N ALA A 123 -15.30 -15.01 -7.15
CA ALA A 123 -13.91 -14.91 -6.75
C ALA A 123 -13.62 -13.66 -5.90
N ALA A 124 -14.56 -12.71 -5.82
CA ALA A 124 -14.40 -11.48 -5.06
C ALA A 124 -14.32 -11.72 -3.55
N THR A 125 -13.46 -10.94 -2.89
CA THR A 125 -13.36 -10.92 -1.44
C THR A 125 -14.66 -10.39 -0.83
N GLN A 126 -15.19 -11.11 0.16
CA GLN A 126 -16.42 -10.71 0.84
C GLN A 126 -16.14 -9.59 1.84
N ASN A 127 -16.92 -8.51 1.79
CA ASN A 127 -16.74 -7.33 2.64
C ASN A 127 -15.31 -6.77 2.59
N LEU A 128 -14.73 -6.72 1.39
CA LEU A 128 -13.39 -6.21 1.17
C LEU A 128 -13.20 -4.83 1.81
N ALA A 129 -14.20 -3.96 1.66
CA ALA A 129 -14.15 -2.59 2.16
C ALA A 129 -15.32 -2.29 3.08
N LYS A 130 -15.03 -1.61 4.20
CA LYS A 130 -16.06 -1.15 5.13
C LYS A 130 -15.61 0.08 5.88
N ILE A 131 -16.53 1.01 6.09
CA ILE A 131 -16.29 2.16 6.97
C ILE A 131 -16.63 1.78 8.41
N GLU A 132 -15.67 1.95 9.31
CA GLU A 132 -15.85 1.84 10.75
C GLU A 132 -15.43 3.15 11.42
N GLY A 133 -16.41 3.90 11.93
CA GLY A 133 -16.16 5.24 12.45
C GLY A 133 -15.72 6.19 11.32
N SER A 134 -14.50 6.71 11.41
CA SER A 134 -13.89 7.58 10.41
C SER A 134 -12.77 6.90 9.63
N THR A 135 -12.73 5.57 9.63
CA THR A 135 -11.70 4.78 8.95
C THR A 135 -12.34 3.89 7.89
N LEU A 136 -11.83 3.96 6.65
CA LEU A 136 -12.12 2.97 5.63
C LEU A 136 -11.15 1.80 5.82
N LYS A 137 -11.70 0.66 6.26
CA LYS A 137 -10.98 -0.58 6.47
C LYS A 137 -11.04 -1.42 5.20
N ILE A 138 -9.89 -1.90 4.76
CA ILE A 138 -9.73 -2.87 3.69
C ILE A 138 -9.25 -4.17 4.34
N SER A 139 -9.96 -5.27 4.11
CA SER A 139 -9.62 -6.56 4.72
C SER A 139 -9.76 -7.69 3.71
N GLN A 140 -8.68 -8.46 3.54
CA GLN A 140 -8.67 -9.67 2.69
C GLN A 140 -8.76 -10.99 3.48
N PHE A 141 -9.30 -10.94 4.71
CA PHE A 141 -9.68 -12.14 5.44
C PHE A 141 -10.86 -12.80 4.71
N ASP A 142 -10.70 -14.05 4.28
CA ASP A 142 -11.68 -14.85 3.50
C ASP A 142 -11.60 -14.72 1.96
N CYS A 143 -10.42 -14.44 1.39
CA CYS A 143 -10.20 -14.61 -0.04
C CYS A 143 -10.11 -16.11 -0.43
N ASP A 144 -10.79 -16.49 -1.52
CA ASP A 144 -10.68 -17.83 -2.12
C ASP A 144 -9.54 -17.82 -3.14
N ASP A 145 -8.33 -18.13 -2.68
CA ASP A 145 -7.12 -18.18 -3.50
C ASP A 145 -7.17 -19.28 -4.58
N GLU A 146 -8.14 -20.21 -4.52
CA GLU A 146 -8.36 -21.18 -5.59
C GLU A 146 -9.17 -20.57 -6.76
N ARG A 147 -9.86 -19.45 -6.53
CA ARG A 147 -10.74 -18.80 -7.52
C ARG A 147 -10.15 -17.57 -8.18
N ALA A 148 -9.24 -16.88 -7.51
CA ALA A 148 -8.46 -15.83 -8.14
C ALA A 148 -7.01 -15.81 -7.70
N HIS A 149 -6.13 -15.65 -8.70
CA HIS A 149 -4.70 -15.45 -8.53
C HIS A 149 -4.34 -14.00 -8.83
N ASP A 150 -3.23 -13.52 -8.26
CA ASP A 150 -2.61 -12.23 -8.55
C ASP A 150 -3.60 -11.09 -8.25
N ARG A 151 -4.11 -11.15 -7.02
CA ARG A 151 -5.08 -10.17 -6.52
C ARG A 151 -4.40 -8.83 -6.38
N LYS A 152 -5.09 -7.80 -6.84
CA LYS A 152 -4.72 -6.41 -6.68
C LYS A 152 -5.89 -5.61 -6.13
N VAL A 153 -5.65 -4.85 -5.07
CA VAL A 153 -6.59 -3.87 -4.54
C VAL A 153 -6.13 -2.48 -4.93
N THR A 154 -6.96 -1.77 -5.69
CA THR A 154 -6.72 -0.37 -6.08
C THR A 154 -7.69 0.53 -5.33
N ILE A 155 -7.15 1.53 -4.64
CA ILE A 155 -7.89 2.53 -3.88
C ILE A 155 -7.65 3.87 -4.54
N GLU A 156 -8.72 4.42 -5.11
CA GLU A 156 -8.72 5.71 -5.77
C GLU A 156 -9.32 6.74 -4.83
N LEU A 157 -8.50 7.70 -4.40
CA LEU A 157 -8.90 8.78 -3.50
C LEU A 157 -9.02 10.10 -4.28
N PRO A 158 -10.14 10.83 -4.20
CA PRO A 158 -10.22 12.15 -4.78
C PRO A 158 -9.26 13.11 -4.07
N ARG A 159 -8.78 14.12 -4.81
CA ARG A 159 -7.78 15.09 -4.32
C ARG A 159 -8.09 15.66 -2.94
N GLU A 160 -9.33 16.05 -2.68
CA GLU A 160 -9.71 16.70 -1.41
C GLU A 160 -9.44 15.81 -0.19
N LEU A 161 -9.67 14.49 -0.32
CA LEU A 161 -9.38 13.52 0.72
C LEU A 161 -7.91 13.11 0.71
N ALA A 162 -7.34 12.85 -0.46
CA ALA A 162 -5.95 12.44 -0.63
C ALA A 162 -4.94 13.46 -0.08
N ASP A 163 -5.26 14.76 -0.11
CA ASP A 163 -4.38 15.82 0.37
C ASP A 163 -4.55 16.12 1.88
N ASN A 164 -5.56 15.52 2.54
CA ASN A 164 -5.94 15.85 3.93
C ASN A 164 -6.17 14.60 4.80
N MET A 165 -5.51 13.48 4.50
CA MET A 165 -5.70 12.26 5.27
C MET A 165 -5.17 12.39 6.70
N THR A 166 -5.91 11.87 7.67
CA THR A 166 -5.43 11.78 9.05
C THR A 166 -4.35 10.71 9.17
N GLY A 167 -4.60 9.52 8.63
CA GLY A 167 -3.54 8.52 8.63
C GLY A 167 -3.80 7.33 7.71
N ILE A 168 -2.72 6.63 7.43
CA ILE A 168 -2.71 5.39 6.66
C ILE A 168 -1.98 4.36 7.52
N THR A 169 -2.71 3.31 7.90
CA THR A 169 -2.14 2.11 8.51
C THR A 169 -2.18 1.00 7.47
N ALA A 170 -1.06 0.34 7.24
CA ALA A 170 -0.96 -0.76 6.29
C ALA A 170 -0.24 -1.95 6.91
N ASN A 171 -0.93 -3.08 6.97
CA ASN A 171 -0.41 -4.38 7.29
C ASN A 171 -0.50 -5.25 6.03
N VAL A 172 0.64 -5.50 5.40
CA VAL A 172 0.74 -6.29 4.16
C VAL A 172 1.60 -7.51 4.42
N GLY A 173 0.99 -8.70 4.38
CA GLY A 173 1.72 -9.95 4.54
C GLY A 173 2.65 -10.18 3.34
N LEU A 174 2.08 -10.59 2.20
CA LEU A 174 2.84 -10.93 1.00
C LEU A 174 2.40 -10.10 -0.21
N GLY A 175 3.24 -9.20 -0.68
CA GLY A 175 3.01 -8.46 -1.92
C GLY A 175 3.39 -7.00 -1.79
N ASP A 176 3.16 -6.27 -2.88
CA ASP A 176 3.69 -4.92 -3.01
C ASP A 176 2.67 -3.88 -2.52
N LEU A 177 3.16 -2.83 -1.87
CA LEU A 177 2.37 -1.65 -1.51
C LEU A 177 2.88 -0.43 -2.27
N THR A 178 2.01 0.19 -3.05
CA THR A 178 2.27 1.49 -3.67
C THR A 178 1.29 2.52 -3.13
N VAL A 179 1.80 3.62 -2.60
CA VAL A 179 1.02 4.80 -2.20
C VAL A 179 1.55 6.00 -2.96
N ALA A 180 0.74 6.58 -3.85
CA ALA A 180 1.18 7.64 -4.74
C ALA A 180 0.31 8.90 -4.62
N ASP A 181 0.99 10.04 -4.50
CA ASP A 181 0.42 11.39 -4.44
C ASP A 181 -0.53 11.62 -3.26
N ILE A 182 -0.26 11.01 -2.10
CA ILE A 182 -1.08 11.14 -0.89
C ILE A 182 -0.37 11.99 0.18
N ALA A 183 -1.11 12.88 0.85
CA ALA A 183 -0.65 13.61 2.01
C ALA A 183 -1.41 13.15 3.26
N CYS A 184 -0.67 12.74 4.30
CA CYS A 184 -1.24 12.29 5.57
C CYS A 184 -0.51 12.87 6.78
N HIS A 185 -1.15 12.82 7.96
CA HIS A 185 -0.45 13.09 9.22
C HIS A 185 0.42 11.91 9.62
N ASP A 186 -0.19 10.73 9.74
CA ASP A 186 0.48 9.50 10.17
C ASP A 186 0.51 8.44 9.07
N PHE A 187 1.67 7.84 8.85
CA PHE A 187 1.87 6.67 8.01
C PHE A 187 2.51 5.56 8.83
N ASP A 188 1.81 4.45 9.02
CA ASP A 188 2.31 3.27 9.73
C ASP A 188 2.22 2.04 8.82
N LEU A 189 3.37 1.43 8.55
CA LEU A 189 3.50 0.27 7.67
C LEU A 189 4.16 -0.89 8.39
N THR A 190 3.54 -2.06 8.29
CA THR A 190 4.17 -3.37 8.52
C THR A 190 4.03 -4.18 7.24
N LEU A 191 5.15 -4.59 6.65
CA LEU A 191 5.20 -5.40 5.45
C LEU A 191 6.08 -6.62 5.70
N ASP A 192 5.53 -7.83 5.64
CA ASP A 192 6.32 -9.04 5.91
C ASP A 192 7.24 -9.37 4.72
N SER A 193 6.70 -9.39 3.49
CA SER A 193 7.46 -9.62 2.25
C SER A 193 6.85 -8.94 1.03
N GLY A 194 7.68 -8.34 0.19
CA GLY A 194 7.27 -7.54 -0.99
C GLY A 194 7.90 -6.15 -0.97
N ASP A 195 7.65 -5.38 -2.02
CA ASP A 195 8.22 -4.04 -2.15
C ASP A 195 7.24 -2.96 -1.69
N VAL A 196 7.76 -1.89 -1.08
CA VAL A 196 6.97 -0.69 -0.79
C VAL A 196 7.50 0.53 -1.53
N ALA A 197 6.58 1.27 -2.14
CA ALA A 197 6.81 2.60 -2.69
C ALA A 197 5.80 3.60 -2.12
N PHE A 198 6.28 4.62 -1.43
CA PHE A 198 5.47 5.75 -0.99
C PHE A 198 5.98 7.04 -1.64
N THR A 199 5.10 7.75 -2.31
CA THR A 199 5.35 9.05 -2.92
C THR A 199 4.27 10.02 -2.45
N GLY A 200 4.63 11.05 -1.69
CA GLY A 200 3.61 11.87 -1.03
C GLY A 200 4.16 12.79 0.05
N ALA A 201 3.31 13.17 1.01
CA ALA A 201 3.72 13.96 2.17
C ALA A 201 3.26 13.29 3.47
N VAL A 202 4.16 13.21 4.45
CA VAL A 202 3.85 12.79 5.82
C VAL A 202 4.22 13.94 6.74
N THR A 203 3.27 14.40 7.56
CA THR A 203 3.43 15.64 8.33
C THR A 203 3.70 15.43 9.81
N ASP A 204 3.39 14.26 10.36
CA ASP A 204 3.68 13.89 11.75
C ASP A 204 4.57 12.65 11.82
N THR A 205 3.99 11.45 11.89
CA THR A 205 4.77 10.21 12.10
C THR A 205 4.86 9.36 10.82
N LEU A 206 6.07 8.92 10.49
CA LEU A 206 6.31 7.86 9.50
C LEU A 206 6.98 6.68 10.21
N ASN A 207 6.25 5.55 10.29
CA ASN A 207 6.76 4.26 10.74
C ASN A 207 6.68 3.25 9.59
N ALA A 208 7.75 2.51 9.38
CA ALA A 208 7.80 1.48 8.35
C ALA A 208 8.69 0.32 8.80
N GLU A 209 8.07 -0.83 8.99
CA GLU A 209 8.73 -2.12 9.19
C GLU A 209 8.57 -2.94 7.90
N VAL A 210 9.69 -3.21 7.23
CA VAL A 210 9.74 -4.00 6.00
C VAL A 210 10.62 -5.21 6.26
N GLY A 211 10.04 -6.40 6.20
CA GLY A 211 10.72 -7.67 6.45
C GLY A 211 11.64 -8.03 5.29
N LEU A 212 11.07 -8.48 4.17
CA LEU A 212 11.79 -8.90 2.97
C LEU A 212 11.33 -8.14 1.73
N GLY A 213 12.13 -7.18 1.27
CA GLY A 213 11.90 -6.47 0.01
C GLY A 213 12.55 -5.09 0.03
N ASP A 214 12.29 -4.32 -1.02
CA ASP A 214 12.79 -2.97 -1.17
C ASP A 214 11.80 -1.93 -0.64
N ALA A 215 12.33 -0.83 -0.11
CA ALA A 215 11.53 0.26 0.43
C ALA A 215 11.97 1.60 -0.17
N THR A 216 11.05 2.26 -0.86
CA THR A 216 11.25 3.55 -1.51
C THR A 216 10.30 4.59 -0.94
N PHE A 217 10.84 5.70 -0.44
CA PHE A 217 10.07 6.82 0.10
C PHE A 217 10.49 8.13 -0.56
N GLU A 218 9.57 8.76 -1.27
CA GLU A 218 9.71 10.09 -1.88
C GLU A 218 8.78 11.07 -1.18
N LEU A 219 9.35 11.89 -0.29
CA LEU A 219 8.60 12.84 0.52
C LEU A 219 8.67 14.26 -0.05
N TYR A 220 7.51 14.81 -0.38
CA TYR A 220 7.31 16.18 -0.81
C TYR A 220 6.81 17.06 0.34
N GLN A 221 6.92 18.38 0.17
CA GLN A 221 6.27 19.31 1.09
C GLN A 221 4.76 19.18 0.93
N ALA A 222 4.05 19.00 2.05
CA ALA A 222 2.59 18.99 2.05
C ALA A 222 2.04 20.26 1.39
N PRO A 223 0.89 20.18 0.69
CA PRO A 223 0.21 21.36 0.16
C PRO A 223 0.01 22.37 1.29
N ARG A 224 0.66 23.53 1.19
CA ARG A 224 0.40 24.62 2.14
C ARG A 224 -0.93 25.24 1.76
N GLU A 225 -1.86 25.34 2.71
CA GLU A 225 -2.94 26.30 2.60
C GLU A 225 -2.32 27.68 2.34
N VAL A 226 -2.57 28.22 1.15
CA VAL A 226 -2.36 29.65 0.92
C VAL A 226 -3.47 30.34 1.71
N ASP A 227 -3.15 30.82 2.90
CA ASP A 227 -4.02 31.67 3.72
C ASP A 227 -4.45 32.88 2.85
N GLY A 228 -5.62 32.74 2.23
CA GLY A 228 -6.28 33.73 1.40
C GLY A 228 -6.84 34.89 2.22
N ARG A 229 -6.16 35.32 3.28
CA ARG A 229 -6.36 36.63 3.87
C ARG A 229 -5.75 37.68 2.95
N GLU A 230 -6.46 37.93 1.84
CA GLU A 230 -6.49 39.28 1.29
C GLU A 230 -6.93 40.21 2.43
N ARG A 231 -5.95 40.86 3.05
CA ARG A 231 -6.20 42.02 3.88
C ARG A 231 -6.87 43.02 2.95
N GLY A 232 -8.18 43.17 3.10
CA GLY A 232 -8.94 44.23 2.47
C GLY A 232 -8.20 45.54 2.69
N LEU A 233 -7.59 46.05 1.61
CA LEU A 233 -7.13 47.42 1.55
C LEU A 233 -8.40 48.26 1.67
N GLY A 234 -8.64 48.73 2.89
CA GLY A 234 -9.70 49.67 3.19
C GLY A 234 -9.60 50.84 2.23
N ARG A 235 -10.67 51.04 1.44
CA ARG A 235 -10.97 52.34 0.85
C ARG A 235 -11.08 53.34 2.00
N CYS A 236 -10.04 54.16 2.19
CA CYS A 236 -10.20 55.45 2.84
C CYS A 236 -10.72 56.42 1.76
N GLY A 237 -12.02 56.63 1.75
CA GLY A 237 -12.63 57.77 1.09
C GLY A 237 -12.70 58.95 2.06
N ASP A 238 -12.19 60.08 1.59
CA ASP A 238 -12.59 61.47 1.85
C ASP A 238 -13.15 61.88 3.23
N ASP A 239 -12.33 62.67 3.92
CA ASP A 239 -12.79 63.74 4.81
C ASP A 239 -11.61 64.66 5.21
N GLY A 240 -11.58 65.89 4.68
CA GLY A 240 -10.65 66.90 5.19
C GLY A 240 -10.36 68.07 4.26
N SER A 241 -11.35 68.92 4.06
CA SER A 241 -11.15 70.32 3.69
C SER A 241 -10.08 71.00 4.57
N GLU A 242 -9.08 71.67 3.99
CA GLU A 242 -8.57 72.95 4.49
C GLU A 242 -7.96 73.79 3.36
N PHE A 243 -8.26 75.08 3.45
CA PHE A 243 -7.88 76.20 2.60
C PHE A 243 -6.47 76.71 2.92
N TYR A 244 -6.00 77.65 2.08
CA TYR A 244 -4.78 78.50 2.11
C TYR A 244 -3.57 77.92 1.38
N GLY A 245 -2.91 78.60 0.44
CA GLY A 245 -2.97 79.99 -0.01
C GLY A 245 -1.56 80.43 -0.45
N LEU A 246 -1.49 81.13 -1.60
CA LEU A 246 -0.33 81.75 -2.28
C LEU A 246 0.53 80.86 -3.18
#